data_AF-A0A6G3XP82-F1
#
_entry.id   AF-A0A6G3XP82-F1
#
_cell.length_a   1.000
_cell.length_b   1.000
_cell.length_c   1.000
_cell.angle_alpha   90.00
_cell.angle_beta   90.00
_cell.angle_gamma   90.00
#
_symmetry.space_group_name_H-M   'P 1'
#
loop_
_entity.id
_entity.type
_entity.pdbx_description
1 polymer ?
#
loop_
_entity_poly.entity_id
_entity_poly.type
_entity_poly.pdbx_seq_one_letter_code
_entity_poly.pdbx_strand_id
1 'polypeptide(L)'
;GVPGQVFRLARPPVVPGEFVVEVTDPAAPDAVVGSDVTHWSRVDDFAHSGPEDRHITLDPNAGRVEFGPAVRERDGSVRHYGRVPVKGATVRVRSYRRGGGLRGNVARSTLRVLRSAIPYVARVENRRPALGGVDGETVDSARVRGPMTLRTLHRAVVPHDYELLAREIAPDAARVHCIRAGAQDGAEASDAGGVRLLVVPAGSGDEQGRIAFDELIPPANTLALIAGHLDARRPIGARLVVEPPFYQGVTVVALVQAERGAVVEKVRT
;
A
#
# COMPACT_ATOMS: atom_id res chain seq x y z
N GLY A 1 -14.30 -26.89 7.97
CA GLY A 1 -13.29 -26.56 6.97
C GLY A 1 -12.10 -27.44 7.19
N VAL A 2 -11.04 -27.19 6.43
CA VAL A 2 -9.73 -27.81 6.62
C VAL A 2 -8.73 -26.72 7.02
N PRO A 3 -7.73 -26.99 7.87
CA PRO A 3 -6.67 -26.03 8.14
C PRO A 3 -5.94 -25.65 6.85
N GLY A 4 -5.52 -24.39 6.72
CA GLY A 4 -4.84 -23.90 5.52
C GLY A 4 -5.75 -23.83 4.30
N GLN A 5 -7.07 -23.76 4.48
CA GLN A 5 -8.01 -23.67 3.36
C GLN A 5 -7.84 -22.36 2.61
N VAL A 6 -7.91 -22.46 1.28
CA VAL A 6 -7.66 -21.34 0.37
C VAL A 6 -8.87 -21.12 -0.52
N PHE A 7 -9.22 -19.85 -0.69
CA PHE A 7 -10.24 -19.40 -1.62
C PHE A 7 -9.68 -18.33 -2.56
N ARG A 8 -10.27 -18.24 -3.76
CA ARG A 8 -9.92 -17.20 -4.72
C ARG A 8 -11.11 -16.27 -4.93
N LEU A 9 -10.86 -14.97 -4.83
CA LEU A 9 -11.85 -13.94 -5.12
C LEU A 9 -12.19 -13.90 -6.60
N ALA A 10 -13.44 -13.57 -6.91
CA ALA A 10 -13.92 -13.56 -8.29
C ALA A 10 -13.25 -12.51 -9.18
N ARG A 11 -12.75 -11.41 -8.60
CA ARG A 11 -12.24 -10.25 -9.36
C ARG A 11 -10.99 -9.61 -8.75
N PRO A 12 -9.82 -10.24 -8.85
CA PRO A 12 -8.54 -9.59 -8.54
C PRO A 12 -8.16 -8.53 -9.59
N PRO A 13 -7.20 -7.65 -9.31
CA PRO A 13 -6.54 -7.42 -8.02
C PRO A 13 -7.45 -6.67 -7.03
N VAL A 14 -7.19 -6.84 -5.73
CA VAL A 14 -7.89 -6.18 -4.61
C VAL A 14 -7.15 -4.90 -4.24
N VAL A 15 -7.86 -3.77 -4.22
CA VAL A 15 -7.30 -2.49 -3.79
C VAL A 15 -7.21 -2.47 -2.26
N PRO A 16 -6.08 -2.02 -1.67
CA PRO A 16 -5.96 -1.88 -0.21
C PRO A 16 -7.11 -1.08 0.40
N GLY A 17 -7.61 -1.56 1.54
CA GLY A 17 -8.73 -0.95 2.24
C GLY A 17 -9.39 -1.95 3.18
N GLU A 18 -10.60 -1.60 3.65
CA GLU A 18 -11.41 -2.49 4.46
C GLU A 18 -11.69 -3.80 3.70
N PHE A 19 -11.33 -4.91 4.33
CA PHE A 19 -11.51 -6.25 3.79
C PHE A 19 -11.97 -7.15 4.94
N VAL A 20 -13.27 -7.39 5.01
CA VAL A 20 -13.91 -8.20 6.06
C VAL A 20 -14.42 -9.50 5.45
N VAL A 21 -13.93 -10.61 6.00
CA VAL A 21 -14.44 -11.96 5.71
C VAL A 21 -15.49 -12.30 6.76
N GLU A 22 -16.67 -12.65 6.29
CA GLU A 22 -17.81 -13.10 7.07
C GLU A 22 -17.91 -14.62 6.92
N VAL A 23 -17.98 -15.33 8.04
CA VAL A 23 -18.20 -16.78 8.09
C VAL A 23 -19.47 -17.06 8.86
N THR A 24 -20.41 -17.73 8.21
CA THR A 24 -21.70 -18.15 8.79
C THR A 24 -21.71 -19.65 8.97
N ASP A 25 -21.89 -20.10 10.20
CA ASP A 25 -21.95 -21.52 10.53
C ASP A 25 -23.30 -22.12 10.08
N PRO A 26 -23.34 -23.41 9.66
CA PRO A 26 -24.55 -24.03 9.11
C PRO A 26 -25.55 -24.50 10.19
N ALA A 27 -25.28 -24.27 11.48
CA ALA A 27 -26.04 -24.82 12.59
C ALA A 27 -26.62 -23.73 13.50
N ALA A 28 -27.76 -23.20 13.10
CA ALA A 28 -28.78 -22.72 14.03
C ALA A 28 -30.15 -22.84 13.36
N PRO A 29 -30.98 -23.82 13.77
CA PRO A 29 -32.34 -24.01 13.25
C PRO A 29 -33.28 -22.81 13.48
N ASP A 30 -32.91 -21.93 14.43
CA ASP A 30 -33.67 -20.74 14.85
C ASP A 30 -32.88 -19.43 14.73
N ALA A 31 -31.74 -19.42 14.02
CA ALA A 31 -30.97 -18.19 13.83
C ALA A 31 -31.75 -17.22 12.94
N VAL A 32 -32.13 -16.08 13.53
CA VAL A 32 -32.49 -14.88 12.78
C VAL A 32 -31.37 -14.61 11.77
N VAL A 33 -31.72 -14.38 10.51
CA VAL A 33 -30.77 -14.04 9.44
C VAL A 33 -29.81 -12.96 9.93
N GLY A 34 -28.57 -13.34 10.25
CA GLY A 34 -27.53 -12.45 10.78
C GLY A 34 -26.99 -12.76 12.19
N SER A 35 -27.57 -13.66 12.99
CA SER A 35 -27.13 -13.89 14.38
C SER A 35 -25.82 -14.68 14.54
N ASP A 36 -25.41 -15.46 13.53
CA ASP A 36 -24.22 -16.33 13.59
C ASP A 36 -23.12 -15.93 12.60
N VAL A 37 -23.11 -14.67 12.17
CA VAL A 37 -22.05 -14.15 11.30
C VAL A 37 -20.83 -13.80 12.16
N THR A 38 -19.74 -14.52 11.94
CA THR A 38 -18.45 -14.21 12.55
C THR A 38 -17.58 -13.41 11.58
N HIS A 39 -16.97 -12.34 12.10
CA HIS A 39 -16.00 -11.54 11.34
C HIS A 39 -14.58 -12.06 11.57
N TRP A 40 -13.83 -12.12 10.47
CA TRP A 40 -12.44 -12.54 10.45
C TRP A 40 -11.57 -11.37 10.00
N SER A 41 -10.50 -11.12 10.74
CA SER A 41 -9.56 -10.02 10.50
C SER A 41 -8.41 -10.47 9.62
N ARG A 42 -8.01 -9.58 8.71
CA ARG A 42 -6.82 -9.77 7.89
C ARG A 42 -5.57 -9.52 8.75
N VAL A 43 -4.63 -10.45 8.66
CA VAL A 43 -3.25 -10.32 9.18
C VAL A 43 -2.25 -10.48 8.03
N ASP A 44 -1.01 -10.04 8.25
CA ASP A 44 0.08 -10.19 7.26
C ASP A 44 0.55 -11.64 7.18
N ASP A 45 0.68 -12.29 8.33
CA ASP A 45 1.05 -13.68 8.50
C ASP A 45 0.39 -14.29 9.74
N PHE A 46 0.46 -15.61 9.87
CA PHE A 46 -0.15 -16.34 10.98
C PHE A 46 0.78 -16.58 12.18
N ALA A 47 2.02 -16.09 12.18
CA ALA A 47 3.04 -16.47 13.18
C ALA A 47 2.62 -16.16 14.63
N HIS A 48 1.83 -15.10 14.81
CA HIS A 48 1.29 -14.67 16.11
C HIS A 48 -0.17 -15.07 16.34
N SER A 49 -0.77 -15.85 15.43
CA SER A 49 -2.16 -16.27 15.54
C SER A 49 -2.30 -17.52 16.41
N GLY A 50 -3.19 -17.44 17.40
CA GLY A 50 -3.63 -18.57 18.22
C GLY A 50 -4.72 -19.42 17.56
N PRO A 51 -5.05 -20.59 18.14
CA PRO A 51 -6.03 -21.54 17.59
C PRO A 51 -7.46 -20.98 17.52
N GLU A 52 -7.81 -20.00 18.36
CA GLU A 52 -9.14 -19.38 18.38
C GLU A 52 -9.20 -18.06 17.58
N ASP A 53 -8.06 -17.57 17.10
CA ASP A 53 -7.99 -16.29 16.40
C ASP A 53 -8.61 -16.39 15.01
N ARG A 54 -9.58 -15.53 14.72
CA ARG A 54 -10.31 -15.51 13.45
C ARG A 54 -9.51 -14.72 12.41
N HIS A 55 -8.33 -15.24 12.09
CA HIS A 55 -7.39 -14.58 11.19
C HIS A 55 -7.41 -15.19 9.80
N ILE A 56 -7.26 -14.32 8.81
CA ILE A 56 -7.04 -14.68 7.41
C ILE A 56 -5.84 -13.90 6.86
N THR A 57 -5.18 -14.45 5.87
CA THR A 57 -4.24 -13.70 5.03
C THR A 57 -4.87 -13.46 3.66
N LEU A 58 -4.45 -12.39 2.98
CA LEU A 58 -4.90 -12.03 1.64
C LEU A 58 -3.69 -11.70 0.78
N ASP A 59 -3.52 -12.42 -0.33
CA ASP A 59 -2.74 -11.95 -1.48
C ASP A 59 -3.66 -11.06 -2.33
N PRO A 60 -3.47 -9.73 -2.33
CA PRO A 60 -4.33 -8.81 -3.06
C PRO A 60 -4.15 -8.91 -4.57
N ASN A 61 -2.97 -9.31 -5.06
CA ASN A 61 -2.68 -9.40 -6.49
C ASN A 61 -3.36 -10.63 -7.10
N ALA A 62 -3.20 -11.79 -6.47
CA ALA A 62 -3.86 -13.02 -6.91
C ALA A 62 -5.34 -13.09 -6.50
N GLY A 63 -5.73 -12.32 -5.49
CA GLY A 63 -7.02 -12.42 -4.81
C GLY A 63 -7.17 -13.72 -4.02
N ARG A 64 -6.06 -14.22 -3.43
CA ARG A 64 -6.03 -15.48 -2.67
C ARG A 64 -6.27 -15.18 -1.20
N VAL A 65 -7.37 -15.68 -0.64
CA VAL A 65 -7.68 -15.62 0.79
C VAL A 65 -7.33 -16.97 1.40
N GLU A 66 -6.56 -16.97 2.47
CA GLU A 66 -6.13 -18.19 3.16
C GLU A 66 -6.50 -18.13 4.63
N PHE A 67 -6.90 -19.28 5.17
CA PHE A 67 -7.17 -19.50 6.58
C PHE A 67 -5.96 -20.12 7.28
N GLY A 68 -5.89 -19.96 8.60
CA GLY A 68 -4.79 -20.45 9.43
C GLY A 68 -4.43 -21.93 9.17
N PRO A 69 -3.14 -22.25 8.97
CA PRO A 69 -2.69 -23.63 8.80
C PRO A 69 -2.62 -24.38 10.14
N ALA A 70 -2.54 -25.70 10.06
CA ALA A 70 -2.16 -26.56 11.17
C ALA A 70 -0.77 -27.16 10.87
N VAL A 71 0.17 -27.00 11.78
CA VAL A 71 1.56 -27.46 11.63
C VAL A 71 1.85 -28.50 12.70
N ARG A 72 2.54 -29.58 12.31
CA ARG A 72 2.98 -30.60 13.25
C ARG A 72 4.30 -30.19 13.89
N GLU A 73 4.35 -30.18 15.22
CA GLU A 73 5.54 -29.85 15.99
C GLU A 73 6.45 -31.08 16.18
N ARG A 74 7.67 -30.84 16.68
CA ARG A 74 8.69 -31.90 16.86
C ARG A 74 8.28 -32.97 17.86
N ASP A 75 7.46 -32.61 18.85
CA ASP A 75 6.89 -33.52 19.85
C ASP A 75 5.73 -34.36 19.29
N GLY A 76 5.36 -34.14 18.01
CA GLY A 76 4.28 -34.83 17.32
C GLY A 76 2.91 -34.19 17.52
N SER A 77 2.78 -33.15 18.36
CA SER A 77 1.56 -32.38 18.54
C SER A 77 1.22 -31.55 17.29
N VAL A 78 -0.04 -31.14 17.16
CA VAL A 78 -0.51 -30.30 16.06
C VAL A 78 -0.89 -28.94 16.62
N ARG A 79 -0.24 -27.89 16.13
CA ARG A 79 -0.54 -26.51 16.48
C ARG A 79 -1.31 -25.84 15.36
N HIS A 80 -2.40 -25.16 15.73
CA HIS A 80 -3.19 -24.35 14.82
C HIS A 80 -2.77 -22.88 14.90
N TYR A 81 -2.59 -22.27 13.73
CA TYR A 81 -2.18 -20.87 13.57
C TYR A 81 -3.36 -20.05 13.03
N GLY A 82 -4.41 -19.95 13.84
CA GLY A 82 -5.70 -19.40 13.45
C GLY A 82 -6.81 -20.43 13.53
N ARG A 83 -8.02 -19.94 13.78
CA ARG A 83 -9.25 -20.74 13.82
C ARG A 83 -9.52 -21.31 12.45
N VAL A 84 -10.16 -22.47 12.41
CA VAL A 84 -10.59 -23.12 11.17
C VAL A 84 -12.12 -23.03 11.11
N PRO A 85 -12.73 -22.50 10.02
CA PRO A 85 -14.18 -22.49 9.86
C PRO A 85 -14.75 -23.90 10.02
N VAL A 86 -15.95 -24.06 10.59
CA VAL A 86 -16.57 -25.39 10.71
C VAL A 86 -16.92 -25.95 9.33
N LYS A 87 -17.12 -27.27 9.24
CA LYS A 87 -17.48 -27.90 7.95
C LYS A 87 -18.88 -27.44 7.55
N GLY A 88 -19.04 -27.00 6.29
CA GLY A 88 -20.31 -26.50 5.77
C GLY A 88 -20.58 -25.02 6.03
N ALA A 89 -19.68 -24.30 6.71
CA ALA A 89 -19.80 -22.85 6.88
C ALA A 89 -19.74 -22.11 5.54
N THR A 90 -20.55 -21.07 5.41
CA THR A 90 -20.54 -20.17 4.25
C THR A 90 -19.53 -19.06 4.49
N VAL A 91 -18.56 -18.91 3.58
CA VAL A 91 -17.54 -17.86 3.62
C VAL A 91 -17.86 -16.81 2.57
N ARG A 92 -17.99 -15.55 2.99
CA ARG A 92 -18.29 -14.40 2.11
C ARG A 92 -17.35 -13.26 2.43
N VAL A 93 -16.91 -12.54 1.40
CA VAL A 93 -16.34 -11.19 1.59
C VAL A 93 -17.45 -10.18 1.45
N ARG A 94 -17.71 -9.39 2.50
CA ARG A 94 -18.84 -8.44 2.56
C ARG A 94 -18.82 -7.47 1.38
N SER A 95 -17.67 -6.86 1.16
CA SER A 95 -17.37 -6.04 -0.01
C SER A 95 -15.85 -5.87 -0.12
N TYR A 96 -15.35 -5.65 -1.32
CA TYR A 96 -13.96 -5.28 -1.55
C TYR A 96 -13.86 -4.41 -2.80
N ARG A 97 -12.84 -3.56 -2.84
CA ARG A 97 -12.52 -2.74 -4.02
C ARG A 97 -11.59 -3.52 -4.94
N ARG A 98 -11.80 -3.38 -6.25
CA ARG A 98 -10.99 -4.06 -7.27
C ARG A 98 -10.40 -3.08 -8.27
N GLY A 99 -9.31 -3.47 -8.92
CA GLY A 99 -8.62 -2.64 -9.90
C GLY A 99 -7.43 -1.93 -9.27
N GLY A 100 -7.27 -0.63 -9.53
CA GLY A 100 -6.01 0.07 -9.29
C GLY A 100 -5.06 -0.11 -10.46
N GLY A 101 -3.75 -0.05 -10.18
CA GLY A 101 -2.72 0.05 -11.20
C GLY A 101 -2.41 1.49 -11.58
N LEU A 102 -1.37 1.66 -12.41
CA LEU A 102 -0.98 2.96 -12.95
C LEU A 102 -2.13 3.63 -13.73
N ARG A 103 -2.95 2.83 -14.42
CA ARG A 103 -4.16 3.30 -15.14
C ARG A 103 -5.19 4.02 -14.27
N GLY A 104 -5.11 3.86 -12.94
CA GLY A 104 -5.96 4.56 -11.99
C GLY A 104 -5.51 5.99 -11.72
N ASN A 105 -4.27 6.33 -12.08
CA ASN A 105 -3.72 7.67 -11.92
C ASN A 105 -4.21 8.54 -13.07
N VAL A 106 -4.94 9.61 -12.74
CA VAL A 106 -5.49 10.54 -13.73
C VAL A 106 -5.45 11.96 -13.20
N ALA A 107 -5.21 12.90 -14.12
CA ALA A 107 -5.23 14.31 -13.81
C ALA A 107 -6.60 14.79 -13.30
N ARG A 108 -6.61 15.97 -12.70
CA ARG A 108 -7.84 16.65 -12.27
C ARG A 108 -8.84 16.78 -13.43
N SER A 109 -10.13 16.72 -13.12
CA SER A 109 -11.21 16.81 -14.10
C SER A 109 -11.11 15.78 -15.23
N THR A 110 -10.56 14.59 -15.01
CA THR A 110 -10.56 13.50 -16.01
C THR A 110 -11.75 12.55 -15.80
N LEU A 111 -12.14 12.30 -14.55
CA LEU A 111 -13.22 11.39 -14.18
C LEU A 111 -14.59 12.07 -14.30
N ARG A 112 -15.15 12.13 -15.52
CA ARG A 112 -16.39 12.89 -15.82
C ARG A 112 -17.66 12.06 -16.02
N VAL A 113 -17.53 10.75 -16.17
CA VAL A 113 -18.62 9.87 -16.61
C VAL A 113 -19.38 9.28 -15.41
N LEU A 114 -20.69 9.57 -15.32
CA LEU A 114 -21.60 8.89 -14.41
C LEU A 114 -21.95 7.50 -14.94
N ARG A 115 -21.60 6.45 -14.19
CA ARG A 115 -22.00 5.08 -14.55
C ARG A 115 -23.45 4.75 -14.20
N SER A 116 -24.00 5.46 -13.22
CA SER A 116 -25.40 5.39 -12.80
C SER A 116 -25.93 6.81 -12.74
N ALA A 117 -27.13 7.04 -13.27
CA ALA A 117 -27.78 8.35 -13.17
C ALA A 117 -28.14 8.64 -11.70
N ILE A 118 -27.83 9.85 -11.24
CA ILE A 118 -28.23 10.35 -9.93
C ILE A 118 -29.17 11.53 -10.21
N PRO A 119 -30.44 11.49 -9.78
CA PRO A 119 -31.39 12.58 -9.99
C PRO A 119 -30.81 13.93 -9.55
N TYR A 120 -31.08 14.97 -10.34
CA TYR A 120 -30.62 16.35 -10.10
C TYR A 120 -29.10 16.58 -10.16
N VAL A 121 -28.29 15.58 -10.54
CA VAL A 121 -26.85 15.74 -10.76
C VAL A 121 -26.54 15.90 -12.24
N ALA A 122 -26.18 17.12 -12.66
CA ALA A 122 -25.89 17.43 -14.06
C ALA A 122 -24.49 17.01 -14.53
N ARG A 123 -23.48 17.05 -13.64
CA ARG A 123 -22.09 16.72 -13.95
C ARG A 123 -21.36 16.25 -12.69
N VAL A 124 -20.43 15.32 -12.90
CA VAL A 124 -19.43 14.93 -11.89
C VAL A 124 -18.04 15.15 -12.46
N GLU A 125 -17.10 15.48 -11.59
CA GLU A 125 -15.68 15.47 -11.90
C GLU A 125 -14.84 15.27 -10.64
N ASN A 126 -13.63 14.72 -10.79
CA ASN A 126 -12.64 14.71 -9.72
C ASN A 126 -12.00 16.09 -9.58
N ARG A 127 -12.25 16.76 -8.44
CA ARG A 127 -11.67 18.09 -8.16
C ARG A 127 -10.16 18.06 -7.94
N ARG A 128 -9.62 16.90 -7.55
CA ARG A 128 -8.20 16.62 -7.33
C ARG A 128 -7.77 15.48 -8.26
N PRO A 129 -6.49 15.41 -8.66
CA PRO A 129 -5.98 14.26 -9.39
C PRO A 129 -6.19 12.97 -8.57
N ALA A 130 -6.39 11.85 -9.27
CA ALA A 130 -6.31 10.53 -8.66
C ALA A 130 -4.87 10.07 -8.77
N LEU A 131 -4.25 9.76 -7.63
CA LEU A 131 -2.84 9.38 -7.50
C LEU A 131 -2.74 8.15 -6.59
N GLY A 132 -1.57 7.51 -6.58
CA GLY A 132 -1.26 6.38 -5.71
C GLY A 132 -1.55 5.00 -6.29
N GLY A 133 -2.06 4.93 -7.52
CA GLY A 133 -2.20 3.68 -8.24
C GLY A 133 -0.84 3.17 -8.72
N VAL A 134 -0.51 1.93 -8.36
CA VAL A 134 0.67 1.22 -8.87
C VAL A 134 0.28 -0.16 -9.34
N ASP A 135 1.01 -0.67 -10.34
CA ASP A 135 0.87 -2.05 -10.75
C ASP A 135 1.53 -2.99 -9.74
N GLY A 136 1.10 -4.25 -9.73
CA GLY A 136 1.68 -5.27 -8.86
C GLY A 136 3.18 -5.44 -9.13
N GLU A 137 3.95 -5.71 -8.08
CA GLU A 137 5.40 -5.91 -8.19
C GLU A 137 5.72 -7.06 -9.16
N THR A 138 6.64 -6.82 -10.09
CA THR A 138 7.13 -7.86 -11.01
C THR A 138 8.07 -8.83 -10.31
N VAL A 139 8.20 -10.05 -10.84
CA VAL A 139 9.13 -11.07 -10.30
C VAL A 139 10.58 -10.57 -10.32
N ASP A 140 10.98 -9.84 -11.38
CA ASP A 140 12.33 -9.30 -11.49
C ASP A 140 12.60 -8.21 -10.45
N SER A 141 11.64 -7.30 -10.25
CA SER A 141 11.71 -6.31 -9.17
C SER A 141 11.77 -6.98 -7.80
N ALA A 142 10.94 -8.00 -7.57
CA ALA A 142 10.93 -8.77 -6.31
C ALA A 142 12.26 -9.50 -6.07
N ARG A 143 12.92 -9.99 -7.13
CA ARG A 143 14.25 -10.63 -7.03
C ARG A 143 15.33 -9.66 -6.55
N VAL A 144 15.27 -8.40 -6.99
CA VAL A 144 16.19 -7.34 -6.53
C VAL A 144 15.87 -6.93 -5.10
N ARG A 145 14.59 -6.76 -4.77
CA ARG A 145 14.13 -6.34 -3.43
C ARG A 145 14.33 -7.41 -2.35
N GLY A 146 14.10 -8.69 -2.67
CA GLY A 146 14.09 -9.80 -1.70
C GLY A 146 15.30 -9.85 -0.76
N PRO A 147 16.54 -9.81 -1.27
CA PRO A 147 17.74 -9.74 -0.42
C PRO A 147 17.79 -8.52 0.50
N MET A 148 17.26 -7.37 0.06
CA MET A 148 17.24 -6.13 0.85
C MET A 148 16.27 -6.24 2.02
N THR A 149 15.07 -6.79 1.81
CA THR A 149 14.08 -7.02 2.88
C THR A 149 14.62 -8.01 3.93
N LEU A 150 15.33 -9.07 3.51
CA LEU A 150 15.95 -10.01 4.45
C LEU A 150 17.07 -9.36 5.29
N ARG A 151 17.76 -8.34 4.75
CA ARG A 151 18.82 -7.63 5.48
C ARG A 151 18.26 -6.76 6.62
N THR A 152 17.12 -6.11 6.41
CA THR A 152 16.53 -5.23 7.42
C THR A 152 15.73 -5.97 8.48
N LEU A 153 15.34 -7.23 8.23
CA LEU A 153 14.51 -8.05 9.13
C LEU A 153 13.26 -7.28 9.62
N HIS A 154 12.68 -6.46 8.74
CA HIS A 154 11.54 -5.60 9.02
C HIS A 154 11.74 -4.59 10.17
N ARG A 155 12.97 -4.12 10.41
CA ARG A 155 13.28 -3.08 11.41
C ARG A 155 13.91 -1.85 10.75
N ALA A 156 13.49 -0.66 11.19
CA ALA A 156 13.96 0.63 10.68
C ALA A 156 15.03 1.22 11.60
N VAL A 157 16.30 0.83 11.46
CA VAL A 157 17.36 1.28 12.38
C VAL A 157 18.21 2.39 11.78
N VAL A 158 18.64 2.24 10.53
CA VAL A 158 19.43 3.25 9.81
C VAL A 158 18.58 3.97 8.75
N PRO A 159 18.94 5.18 8.29
CA PRO A 159 18.13 5.95 7.32
C PRO A 159 17.72 5.16 6.09
N HIS A 160 18.63 4.34 5.56
CA HIS A 160 18.33 3.49 4.41
C HIS A 160 17.23 2.45 4.68
N ASP A 161 17.12 1.94 5.92
CA ASP A 161 16.06 1.01 6.29
C ASP A 161 14.69 1.72 6.30
N TYR A 162 14.63 2.97 6.77
CA TYR A 162 13.41 3.79 6.70
C TYR A 162 12.99 4.04 5.25
N GLU A 163 13.95 4.38 4.37
CA GLU A 163 13.67 4.56 2.95
C GLU A 163 13.14 3.29 2.29
N LEU A 164 13.74 2.14 2.60
CA LEU A 164 13.33 0.84 2.06
C LEU A 164 11.92 0.46 2.52
N LEU A 165 11.67 0.49 3.83
CA LEU A 165 10.38 0.11 4.41
C LEU A 165 9.25 1.07 4.00
N ALA A 166 9.55 2.36 3.82
CA ALA A 166 8.58 3.30 3.28
C ALA A 166 8.19 2.98 1.84
N ARG A 167 9.16 2.59 0.98
CA ARG A 167 8.89 2.21 -0.42
C ARG A 167 8.05 0.94 -0.54
N GLU A 168 8.07 0.06 0.47
CA GLU A 168 7.20 -1.13 0.49
C GLU A 168 5.71 -0.75 0.60
N ILE A 169 5.39 0.32 1.32
CA ILE A 169 4.00 0.78 1.54
C ILE A 169 3.56 1.87 0.57
N ALA A 170 4.49 2.70 0.11
CA ALA A 170 4.26 3.76 -0.86
C ALA A 170 5.04 3.52 -2.16
N PRO A 171 4.65 2.50 -2.95
CA PRO A 171 5.26 2.22 -4.25
C PRO A 171 5.05 3.35 -5.27
N ASP A 172 4.08 4.23 -5.04
CA ASP A 172 3.82 5.44 -5.85
C ASP A 172 4.81 6.58 -5.54
N ALA A 173 5.65 6.44 -4.52
CA ALA A 173 6.69 7.41 -4.21
C ALA A 173 7.85 7.30 -5.21
N ALA A 174 7.99 8.28 -6.10
CA ALA A 174 9.16 8.39 -6.98
C ALA A 174 10.45 8.54 -6.18
N ARG A 175 10.42 9.34 -5.10
CA ARG A 175 11.57 9.53 -4.24
C ARG A 175 11.17 9.49 -2.77
N VAL A 176 11.88 8.65 -2.03
CA VAL A 176 11.85 8.64 -0.57
C VAL A 176 13.27 8.92 -0.11
N HIS A 177 13.43 9.88 0.79
CA HIS A 177 14.73 10.22 1.35
C HIS A 177 14.65 10.45 2.86
N CYS A 178 15.54 9.81 3.59
CA CYS A 178 15.57 9.86 5.04
C CYS A 178 16.74 10.71 5.54
N ILE A 179 16.43 11.70 6.37
CA ILE A 179 17.38 12.62 6.99
C ILE A 179 17.39 12.35 8.49
N ARG A 180 18.58 12.24 9.10
CA ARG A 180 18.69 12.18 10.57
C ARG A 180 18.48 13.58 11.14
N ALA A 181 17.63 13.70 12.15
CA ALA A 181 17.52 14.93 12.93
C ALA A 181 18.89 15.22 13.58
N GLY A 182 19.32 16.48 13.53
CA GLY A 182 20.69 16.87 13.93
C GLY A 182 21.72 16.96 12.80
N ALA A 183 21.40 16.54 11.57
CA ALA A 183 22.33 16.59 10.43
C ALA A 183 22.33 17.94 9.67
N GLN A 184 21.48 18.90 10.06
CA GLN A 184 21.45 20.26 9.52
C GLN A 184 22.07 21.23 10.54
N ASP A 185 22.86 22.19 10.06
CA ASP A 185 23.42 23.26 10.89
C ASP A 185 22.30 24.03 11.60
N GLY A 186 22.37 24.08 12.95
CA GLY A 186 21.38 24.77 13.79
C GLY A 186 20.39 23.87 14.54
N ALA A 187 20.52 22.54 14.46
CA ALA A 187 19.68 21.62 15.21
C ALA A 187 19.98 21.64 16.73
N GLU A 188 18.94 21.81 17.55
CA GLU A 188 19.06 21.78 19.01
C GLU A 188 19.38 20.35 19.52
N ALA A 189 20.01 20.23 20.69
CA ALA A 189 20.23 18.92 21.33
C ALA A 189 18.90 18.16 21.60
N SER A 190 17.79 18.89 21.66
CA SER A 190 16.42 18.38 21.74
C SER A 190 15.99 17.63 20.48
N ASP A 191 16.67 17.74 19.33
CA ASP A 191 16.42 17.00 18.10
C ASP A 191 17.23 15.70 17.97
N ALA A 192 18.08 15.39 18.96
CA ALA A 192 18.86 14.16 18.98
C ALA A 192 17.95 12.92 18.94
N GLY A 193 18.26 12.00 18.03
CA GLY A 193 17.54 10.72 17.87
C GLY A 193 16.24 10.78 17.06
N GLY A 194 15.96 11.89 16.38
CA GLY A 194 14.87 11.98 15.42
C GLY A 194 15.26 11.53 14.00
N VAL A 195 14.26 11.12 13.23
CA VAL A 195 14.37 10.72 11.83
C VAL A 195 13.27 11.43 11.06
N ARG A 196 13.63 12.07 9.95
CA ARG A 196 12.70 12.77 9.07
C ARG A 196 12.71 12.12 7.71
N LEU A 197 11.53 11.70 7.26
CA LEU A 197 11.35 11.02 5.98
C LEU A 197 10.61 11.94 5.01
N LEU A 198 11.27 12.28 3.91
CA LEU A 198 10.75 13.10 2.84
C LEU A 198 10.19 12.22 1.72
N VAL A 199 8.95 12.45 1.32
CA VAL A 199 8.25 11.64 0.31
C VAL A 199 7.82 12.51 -0.88
N VAL A 200 8.26 12.11 -2.08
CA VAL A 200 7.87 12.70 -3.36
C VAL A 200 7.08 11.67 -4.16
N PRO A 201 5.80 11.93 -4.47
CA PRO A 201 5.00 11.06 -5.33
C PRO A 201 5.48 11.13 -6.79
N ALA A 202 5.21 10.08 -7.57
CA ALA A 202 5.59 10.03 -8.99
C ALA A 202 4.78 10.97 -9.89
N GLY A 203 3.54 11.31 -9.51
CA GLY A 203 2.62 12.04 -10.38
C GLY A 203 2.13 11.19 -11.56
N SER A 204 1.19 11.73 -12.33
CA SER A 204 0.66 11.11 -13.55
C SER A 204 1.35 11.61 -14.82
N GLY A 205 1.74 12.89 -14.83
CA GLY A 205 2.36 13.54 -15.99
C GLY A 205 1.38 13.76 -17.16
N ASP A 206 1.62 14.76 -17.99
CA ASP A 206 0.93 14.94 -19.27
C ASP A 206 1.64 14.19 -20.43
N GLU A 207 1.15 14.34 -21.66
CA GLU A 207 1.75 13.71 -22.86
C GLU A 207 3.19 14.17 -23.13
N GLN A 208 3.59 15.31 -22.57
CA GLN A 208 4.95 15.86 -22.64
C GLN A 208 5.79 15.53 -21.40
N GLY A 209 5.26 14.71 -20.48
CA GLY A 209 5.92 14.33 -19.23
C GLY A 209 5.94 15.44 -18.17
N ARG A 210 5.18 16.51 -18.34
CA ARG A 210 5.08 17.59 -17.35
C ARG A 210 4.17 17.17 -16.21
N ILE A 211 4.67 17.30 -14.98
CA ILE A 211 3.93 16.99 -13.76
C ILE A 211 3.44 18.28 -13.15
N ALA A 212 2.13 18.37 -12.87
CA ALA A 212 1.58 19.54 -12.19
C ALA A 212 2.06 19.61 -10.73
N PHE A 213 2.27 20.81 -10.21
CA PHE A 213 2.83 20.98 -8.87
C PHE A 213 1.96 20.38 -7.76
N ASP A 214 0.63 20.41 -7.92
CA ASP A 214 -0.30 19.80 -6.98
C ASP A 214 -0.21 18.26 -6.95
N GLU A 215 0.31 17.64 -8.02
CA GLU A 215 0.59 16.20 -8.07
C GLU A 215 1.85 15.82 -7.28
N LEU A 216 2.73 16.78 -6.99
CA LEU A 216 3.94 16.58 -6.17
C LEU A 216 3.67 16.63 -4.67
N ILE A 217 2.42 16.92 -4.26
CA ILE A 217 2.00 16.92 -2.87
C ILE A 217 1.42 15.53 -2.53
N PRO A 218 2.13 14.69 -1.74
CA PRO A 218 1.64 13.38 -1.37
C PRO A 218 0.33 13.51 -0.56
N PRO A 219 -0.68 12.67 -0.83
CA PRO A 219 -1.93 12.72 -0.09
C PRO A 219 -1.72 12.32 1.37
N ALA A 220 -2.45 12.98 2.28
CA ALA A 220 -2.31 12.77 3.73
C ALA A 220 -2.47 11.31 4.18
N ASN A 221 -3.33 10.55 3.50
CA ASN A 221 -3.51 9.12 3.77
C ASN A 221 -2.22 8.32 3.50
N THR A 222 -1.50 8.60 2.41
CA THR A 222 -0.23 7.93 2.11
C THR A 222 0.82 8.24 3.18
N LEU A 223 0.92 9.51 3.59
CA LEU A 223 1.84 9.89 4.68
C LEU A 223 1.50 9.18 6.00
N ALA A 224 0.21 9.12 6.36
CA ALA A 224 -0.26 8.43 7.56
C ALA A 224 0.00 6.91 7.51
N LEU A 225 -0.21 6.28 6.36
CA LEU A 225 0.07 4.86 6.15
C LEU A 225 1.57 4.55 6.33
N ILE A 226 2.45 5.37 5.72
CA ILE A 226 3.90 5.24 5.89
C ILE A 226 4.28 5.43 7.36
N ALA A 227 3.76 6.48 8.00
CA ALA A 227 4.06 6.79 9.40
C ALA A 227 3.67 5.63 10.33
N GLY A 228 2.45 5.09 10.19
CA GLY A 228 2.00 3.95 11.00
C GLY A 228 2.81 2.68 10.75
N HIS A 229 3.18 2.41 9.50
CA HIS A 229 4.00 1.24 9.16
C HIS A 229 5.41 1.29 9.78
N LEU A 230 6.03 2.47 9.74
CA LEU A 230 7.36 2.69 10.30
C LEU A 230 7.34 2.81 11.83
N ASP A 231 6.28 3.36 12.42
CA ASP A 231 6.11 3.45 13.87
C ASP A 231 6.11 2.07 14.54
N ALA A 232 5.50 1.07 13.90
CA ALA A 232 5.53 -0.31 14.38
C ALA A 232 6.91 -0.99 14.26
N ARG A 233 7.87 -0.38 13.54
CA ARG A 233 9.17 -0.99 13.16
C ARG A 233 10.40 -0.18 13.59
N ARG A 234 10.20 1.02 14.14
CA ARG A 234 11.28 1.87 14.65
C ARG A 234 11.75 1.43 16.04
N PRO A 235 12.99 1.73 16.43
CA PRO A 235 13.43 1.58 17.81
C PRO A 235 12.57 2.41 18.76
N ILE A 236 12.31 1.85 19.95
CA ILE A 236 11.62 2.56 21.03
C ILE A 236 12.41 3.84 21.35
N GLY A 237 11.71 4.97 21.39
CA GLY A 237 12.30 6.29 21.67
C GLY A 237 12.80 7.08 20.44
N ALA A 238 12.96 6.46 19.27
CA ALA A 238 13.39 7.16 18.05
C ALA A 238 12.23 8.01 17.49
N ARG A 239 12.35 9.33 17.38
CA ARG A 239 11.24 10.15 16.85
C ARG A 239 11.16 10.03 15.33
N LEU A 240 9.96 9.93 14.77
CA LEU A 240 9.74 9.84 13.32
C LEU A 240 8.79 10.95 12.86
N VAL A 241 9.19 11.67 11.81
CA VAL A 241 8.34 12.62 11.08
C VAL A 241 8.33 12.23 9.62
N VAL A 242 7.13 12.07 9.02
CA VAL A 242 6.95 11.78 7.60
C VAL A 242 6.25 12.97 6.96
N GLU A 243 6.91 13.64 6.03
CA GLU A 243 6.43 14.90 5.44
C GLU A 243 6.80 15.03 3.95
N PRO A 244 6.08 15.86 3.17
CA PRO A 244 6.57 16.26 1.85
C PRO A 244 7.85 17.12 1.97
N PRO A 245 8.75 17.07 0.98
CA PRO A 245 9.86 18.02 0.94
C PRO A 245 9.38 19.42 0.58
N PHE A 246 10.21 20.41 0.91
CA PHE A 246 10.09 21.75 0.35
C PHE A 246 10.57 21.74 -1.11
N TYR A 247 9.73 22.20 -2.03
CA TYR A 247 10.08 22.32 -3.45
C TYR A 247 10.54 23.73 -3.77
N GLN A 248 11.74 23.85 -4.33
CA GLN A 248 12.27 25.12 -4.85
C GLN A 248 12.04 25.18 -6.36
N GLY A 249 11.23 26.14 -6.82
CA GLY A 249 11.06 26.41 -8.24
C GLY A 249 12.31 27.04 -8.84
N VAL A 250 12.78 26.51 -9.97
CA VAL A 250 13.89 27.06 -10.74
C VAL A 250 13.40 27.32 -12.16
N THR A 251 13.66 28.53 -12.68
CA THR A 251 13.41 28.85 -14.09
C THR A 251 14.72 28.71 -14.84
N VAL A 252 14.74 27.85 -15.86
CA VAL A 252 15.92 27.64 -16.71
C VAL A 252 15.68 28.30 -18.06
N VAL A 253 16.56 29.21 -18.44
CA VAL A 253 16.64 29.77 -19.80
C VAL A 253 17.90 29.19 -20.43
N ALA A 254 17.73 28.37 -21.46
CA ALA A 254 18.84 27.71 -22.15
C ALA A 254 18.77 28.00 -23.65
N LEU A 255 19.94 28.24 -24.26
CA LEU A 255 20.12 28.25 -25.71
C LEU A 255 20.67 26.88 -26.11
N VAL A 256 19.92 26.15 -26.94
CA VAL A 256 20.35 24.84 -27.45
C VAL A 256 20.82 25.00 -28.89
N GLN A 257 22.06 24.58 -29.18
CA GLN A 257 22.63 24.59 -30.52
C GLN A 257 22.84 23.16 -31.01
N ALA A 258 22.28 22.83 -32.16
CA ALA A 258 22.46 21.53 -32.80
C ALA A 258 23.77 21.47 -33.58
N GLU A 259 24.45 20.31 -33.56
CA GLU A 259 25.60 20.07 -34.44
C GLU A 259 25.18 19.97 -35.92
N ARG A 260 26.12 20.25 -36.83
CA ARG A 260 25.87 20.13 -38.27
C ARG A 260 25.53 18.68 -38.63
N GLY A 261 24.38 18.49 -39.29
CA GLY A 261 23.87 17.17 -39.68
C GLY A 261 22.84 16.58 -38.72
N ALA A 262 22.58 17.22 -37.58
CA ALA A 262 21.51 16.79 -36.68
C ALA A 262 20.12 17.12 -37.26
N VAL A 263 19.17 16.21 -37.04
CA VAL A 263 17.77 16.40 -37.42
C VAL A 263 17.14 17.41 -36.45
N VAL A 264 16.91 18.63 -36.94
CA VAL A 264 16.42 19.78 -36.15
C VAL A 264 15.14 19.50 -35.36
N GLU A 265 14.26 18.63 -35.86
CA GLU A 265 13.03 18.24 -35.15
C GLU A 265 13.30 17.54 -33.81
N LYS A 266 14.40 16.79 -33.67
CA LYS A 266 14.75 16.11 -32.40
C LYS A 266 15.31 17.05 -31.33
N VAL A 267 15.67 18.28 -31.71
CA VAL A 267 16.26 19.29 -30.81
C VAL A 267 15.20 20.25 -30.25
N ARG A 268 13.98 20.23 -30.81
CA ARG A 268 12.87 21.11 -30.41
C ARG A 268 11.95 20.53 -29.33
N THR A 269 12.00 19.22 -29.09
CA THR A 269 11.30 18.49 -28.02
C THR A 269 12.20 18.33 -26.81
#